data_AF-A0A822CBK0-F1
#
_entry.id   AF-A0A822CBK0-F1
#
_cell.length_a   1.000
_cell.length_b   1.000
_cell.length_c   1.000
_cell.angle_alpha   90.00
_cell.angle_beta   90.00
_cell.angle_gamma   90.00
#
_symmetry.space_group_name_H-M   'P 1'
#
loop_
_entity.id
_entity.type
_entity.pdbx_description
1 polymer ?
#
loop_
_entity_poly.entity_id
_entity_poly.type
_entity_poly.pdbx_seq_one_letter_code
_entity_poly.pdbx_strand_id
1 'polypeptide(L)'
;MTDMVGILFQITIDPKVSSTPFASIREVSYYKDEEEILFSMHTVFRIGEVRKIDNNRALYQVDLQLTSDNDPQLRELTDFIRKEVSSTGWRRMGQLLLKIGQFDKAEELYMTLLEQASDDSDRAHVYHQLGWLKDDQGQYEEAVVFYEQSLKIKRKTLPEDHLSLAPDYSNIGLVYKNMGDYSKALEYYEKDLEITKKALPSNHPDLATSYSNIGQVYKNMGDYSEALEFYEKSQKIREKALPSNHPDLAISYSNIGQVYKNMGDYSKALEFYEKSLEIYEKALPSNHPHLATSYSNIGQVYKNMGDYSKALEFYEKSLEIRKKALPSNHP
;
A
#
# COMPACT_ATOMS: atom_id res chain seq x y z
N MET A 1 11.32 29.75 19.86
CA MET A 1 10.19 29.39 18.99
C MET A 1 10.73 29.41 17.57
N THR A 2 10.79 28.25 16.92
CA THR A 2 11.25 28.12 15.54
C THR A 2 10.16 28.72 14.65
N ASP A 3 10.40 29.92 14.14
CA ASP A 3 9.49 30.59 13.21
C ASP A 3 9.40 29.76 11.94
N MET A 4 8.29 29.04 11.76
CA MET A 4 7.99 28.38 10.49
C MET A 4 7.48 29.42 9.51
N VAL A 5 8.16 29.55 8.37
CA VAL A 5 7.84 30.46 7.28
C VAL A 5 6.95 29.72 6.28
N GLY A 6 5.75 30.26 6.03
CA GLY A 6 4.89 29.76 4.94
C GLY A 6 5.44 30.21 3.59
N ILE A 7 5.75 29.25 2.71
CA ILE A 7 6.19 29.49 1.33
C ILE A 7 5.03 29.15 0.40
N LEU A 8 4.59 30.10 -0.41
CA LEU A 8 3.60 29.87 -1.47
C LEU A 8 4.34 29.58 -2.77
N PHE A 9 4.10 28.40 -3.34
CA PHE A 9 4.63 28.01 -4.64
C PHE A 9 3.62 28.40 -5.73
N GLN A 10 4.04 29.22 -6.70
CA GLN A 10 3.23 29.56 -7.87
C GLN A 10 3.93 29.04 -9.13
N ILE A 11 3.28 28.11 -9.83
CA ILE A 11 3.82 27.46 -11.03
C ILE A 11 3.12 28.07 -12.25
N THR A 12 3.88 28.66 -13.16
CA THR A 12 3.34 29.21 -14.42
C THR A 12 3.71 28.28 -15.56
N ILE A 13 2.73 27.63 -16.18
CA ILE A 13 2.94 26.67 -17.27
C ILE A 13 2.71 27.38 -18.61
N ASP A 14 3.67 27.29 -19.53
CA ASP A 14 3.52 27.78 -20.91
C ASP A 14 2.76 26.73 -21.75
N PRO A 15 1.54 27.04 -22.23
CA PRO A 15 0.72 26.09 -22.99
C PRO A 15 1.26 25.76 -24.39
N LYS A 16 2.35 26.39 -24.86
CA LYS A 16 3.00 26.06 -26.14
C LYS A 16 3.96 24.88 -26.07
N VAL A 17 4.27 24.40 -24.87
CA VAL A 17 5.07 23.18 -24.65
C VAL A 17 4.14 21.97 -24.85
N SER A 18 4.31 21.25 -25.96
CA SER A 18 3.33 20.24 -26.41
C SER A 18 3.44 18.87 -25.74
N SER A 19 4.49 18.61 -24.94
CA SER A 19 4.51 17.46 -24.04
C SER A 19 5.50 17.65 -22.90
N THR A 20 4.97 17.58 -21.69
CA THR A 20 5.73 17.27 -20.48
C THR A 20 4.90 16.22 -19.74
N PRO A 21 5.44 15.07 -19.31
CA PRO A 21 4.64 14.03 -18.71
C PRO A 21 4.17 14.50 -17.33
N PHE A 22 2.96 15.03 -17.29
CA PHE A 22 2.25 15.37 -16.07
C PHE A 22 0.91 14.65 -16.11
N ALA A 23 0.62 13.86 -15.08
CA ALA A 23 -0.74 13.45 -14.80
C ALA A 23 -1.35 14.54 -13.92
N SER A 24 -2.35 15.26 -14.43
CA SER A 24 -3.27 15.96 -13.54
C SER A 24 -4.00 14.88 -12.75
N ILE A 25 -3.75 14.79 -11.45
CA ILE A 25 -4.45 13.84 -10.60
C ILE A 25 -5.80 14.39 -10.14
N ARG A 26 -6.26 15.54 -10.64
CA ARG A 26 -7.51 16.18 -10.19
C ARG A 26 -8.75 15.29 -10.33
N GLU A 27 -8.77 14.42 -11.34
CA GLU A 27 -9.86 13.47 -11.56
C GLU A 27 -9.75 12.18 -10.74
N VAL A 28 -8.58 11.93 -10.12
CA VAL A 28 -8.21 10.65 -9.49
C VAL A 28 -7.68 10.78 -8.05
N SER A 29 -7.36 12.00 -7.61
CA SER A 29 -6.99 12.36 -6.25
C SER A 29 -8.24 12.34 -5.38
N TYR A 30 -8.04 11.90 -4.14
CA TYR A 30 -9.08 11.92 -3.12
C TYR A 30 -9.48 13.36 -2.73
N TYR A 31 -8.60 14.35 -2.99
CA TYR A 31 -8.78 15.76 -2.65
C TYR A 31 -9.00 16.61 -3.92
N LYS A 32 -10.20 16.51 -4.50
CA LYS A 32 -10.56 17.13 -5.81
C LYS A 32 -10.53 18.66 -5.84
N ASP A 33 -10.52 19.30 -4.67
CA ASP A 33 -10.54 20.75 -4.52
C ASP A 33 -9.14 21.37 -4.48
N GLU A 34 -8.08 20.54 -4.42
CA GLU A 34 -6.68 20.98 -4.45
C GLU A 34 -6.07 20.70 -5.84
N GLU A 35 -5.41 21.70 -6.44
CA GLU A 35 -4.58 21.48 -7.63
C GLU A 35 -3.24 20.86 -7.21
N GLU A 36 -3.28 19.58 -6.86
CA GLU A 36 -2.07 18.82 -6.60
C GLU A 36 -1.37 18.47 -7.92
N ILE A 37 -0.18 19.04 -8.13
CA ILE A 37 0.72 18.68 -9.23
C ILE A 37 1.84 17.82 -8.63
N LEU A 38 1.91 16.55 -9.06
CA LEU A 38 2.98 15.66 -8.63
C LEU A 38 4.27 16.05 -9.35
N PHE A 39 5.20 16.66 -8.62
CA PHE A 39 6.56 16.83 -9.10
C PHE A 39 7.26 15.47 -9.11
N SER A 40 7.60 14.98 -10.29
CA SER A 40 8.62 13.93 -10.40
C SER A 40 9.91 14.50 -9.78
N MET A 41 10.59 13.72 -8.91
CA MET A 41 11.87 14.09 -8.26
C MET A 41 13.03 14.35 -9.26
N HIS A 42 12.75 14.37 -10.57
CA HIS A 42 13.71 14.43 -11.67
C HIS A 42 13.53 15.70 -12.51
N THR A 43 12.89 16.71 -11.93
CA THR A 43 12.60 17.97 -12.61
C THR A 43 13.35 19.10 -11.93
N VAL A 44 14.36 19.63 -12.60
CA VAL A 44 15.10 20.80 -12.12
C VAL A 44 14.29 22.04 -12.48
N PHE A 45 14.00 22.86 -11.47
CA PHE A 45 13.44 24.19 -11.65
C PHE A 45 14.49 25.22 -11.30
N ARG A 46 14.60 26.27 -12.13
CA ARG A 46 15.34 27.45 -11.73
C ARG A 46 14.45 28.31 -10.85
N ILE A 47 14.93 28.64 -9.66
CA ILE A 47 14.36 29.70 -8.86
C ILE A 47 14.66 31.03 -9.57
N GLY A 48 13.61 31.66 -10.06
CA GLY A 48 13.63 32.99 -10.66
C GLY A 48 13.57 34.07 -9.58
N GLU A 49 12.60 34.98 -9.71
CA GLU A 49 12.44 36.10 -8.77
C GLU A 49 11.81 35.62 -7.46
N VAL A 50 12.40 36.03 -6.33
CA VAL A 50 11.83 35.82 -4.99
C VAL A 50 11.37 37.18 -4.47
N ARG A 51 10.06 37.35 -4.31
CA ARG A 51 9.45 38.61 -3.87
C ARG A 51 8.77 38.43 -2.52
N LYS A 52 9.07 39.32 -1.57
CA LYS A 52 8.33 39.38 -0.31
C LYS A 52 7.00 40.10 -0.55
N ILE A 53 5.89 39.41 -0.34
CA ILE A 53 4.55 39.91 -0.66
C ILE A 53 3.81 40.45 0.57
N ASP A 54 4.26 40.13 1.79
CA ASP A 54 3.73 40.71 3.03
C ASP A 54 4.86 40.99 4.04
N ASN A 55 4.93 42.22 4.54
CA ASN A 55 5.93 42.66 5.50
C ASN A 55 5.71 42.12 6.91
N ASN A 56 4.47 41.78 7.28
CA ASN A 56 4.12 41.36 8.64
C ASN A 56 4.12 39.83 8.85
N ARG A 57 4.07 39.04 7.78
CA ARG A 57 3.93 37.56 7.87
C ARG A 57 5.01 36.76 7.13
N ALA A 58 6.10 37.41 6.70
CA ALA A 58 7.22 36.77 6.01
C ALA A 58 6.79 35.85 4.85
N LEU A 59 5.78 36.25 4.08
CA LEU A 59 5.36 35.53 2.88
C LEU A 59 6.21 35.94 1.69
N TYR A 60 6.70 34.94 0.97
CA TYR A 60 7.49 35.10 -0.25
C TYR A 60 6.80 34.38 -1.41
N GLN A 61 6.69 35.09 -2.54
CA GLN A 61 6.35 34.53 -3.84
C GLN A 61 7.67 34.15 -4.52
N VAL A 62 7.75 32.91 -4.98
CA VAL A 62 8.92 32.37 -5.68
C VAL A 62 8.50 31.93 -7.07
N ASP A 63 9.06 32.56 -8.09
CA ASP A 63 8.81 32.17 -9.47
C ASP A 63 9.70 30.95 -9.80
N LEU A 64 9.08 29.81 -10.18
CA LEU A 64 9.79 28.60 -10.60
C LEU A 64 9.66 28.41 -12.11
N GLN A 65 10.79 28.31 -12.82
CA GLN A 65 10.82 28.04 -14.25
C GLN A 65 11.33 26.62 -14.53
N LEU A 66 10.56 25.86 -15.31
CA LEU A 66 10.96 24.55 -15.80
C LEU A 66 12.13 24.69 -16.78
N THR A 67 13.27 24.07 -16.50
CA THR A 67 14.53 24.35 -17.23
C THR A 67 14.97 23.30 -18.26
N SER A 68 14.13 22.35 -18.66
CA SER A 68 14.65 21.15 -19.34
C SER A 68 15.08 21.30 -20.80
N ASP A 69 14.68 22.35 -21.53
CA ASP A 69 14.79 22.29 -23.01
C ASP A 69 15.76 23.32 -23.63
N ASN A 70 16.08 24.42 -22.95
CA ASN A 70 16.86 25.54 -23.52
C ASN A 70 18.23 25.78 -22.85
N ASP A 71 18.57 25.08 -21.77
CA ASP A 71 19.85 25.22 -21.06
C ASP A 71 20.66 23.92 -21.16
N PRO A 72 21.76 23.89 -21.93
CA PRO A 72 22.56 22.69 -22.17
C PRO A 72 23.18 22.08 -20.90
N GLN A 73 23.55 22.90 -19.91
CA GLN A 73 24.20 22.43 -18.68
C GLN A 73 23.17 21.85 -17.69
N LEU A 74 21.98 22.46 -17.62
CA LEU A 74 20.89 21.93 -16.80
C LEU A 74 20.23 20.70 -17.44
N ARG A 75 20.24 20.59 -18.78
CA ARG A 75 19.82 19.38 -19.49
C ARG A 75 20.76 18.22 -19.16
N GLU A 76 22.07 18.44 -19.18
CA GLU A 76 23.06 17.43 -18.79
C GLU A 76 22.90 17.02 -17.31
N LEU A 77 22.65 17.96 -16.40
CA LEU A 77 22.37 17.67 -14.99
C LEU A 77 21.04 16.92 -14.80
N THR A 78 20.00 17.29 -15.54
CA THR A 78 18.70 16.62 -15.51
C THR A 78 18.80 15.21 -16.07
N ASP A 79 19.55 15.01 -17.15
CA ASP A 79 19.82 13.70 -17.74
C ASP A 79 20.72 12.87 -16.82
N PHE A 80 21.67 13.48 -16.10
CA PHE A 80 22.47 12.84 -15.06
C PHE A 80 21.61 12.38 -13.88
N ILE A 81 20.76 13.24 -13.31
CA ILE A 81 19.84 12.90 -12.21
C ILE A 81 18.81 11.85 -12.68
N ARG A 82 18.30 11.96 -13.91
CA ARG A 82 17.41 10.94 -14.50
C ARG A 82 18.13 9.60 -14.66
N LYS A 83 19.41 9.60 -15.04
CA LYS A 83 20.21 8.38 -15.18
C LYS A 83 20.58 7.78 -13.83
N GLU A 84 20.95 8.61 -12.85
CA GLU A 84 21.32 8.23 -11.48
C GLU A 84 20.13 7.69 -10.67
N VAL A 85 18.92 8.18 -10.94
CA VAL A 85 17.69 7.80 -10.20
C VAL A 85 16.73 6.94 -11.05
N SER A 86 17.14 6.58 -12.28
CA SER A 86 16.31 5.98 -13.35
C SER A 86 15.45 4.80 -12.88
N SER A 87 16.03 3.78 -12.25
CA SER A 87 15.27 2.60 -11.86
C SER A 87 14.23 2.90 -10.78
N THR A 88 14.59 3.67 -9.76
CA THR A 88 13.72 3.97 -8.61
C THR A 88 12.58 4.93 -8.96
N GLY A 89 12.84 5.89 -9.85
CA GLY A 89 11.85 6.89 -10.29
C GLY A 89 10.73 6.27 -11.11
N TRP A 90 11.08 5.46 -12.11
CA TRP A 90 10.09 4.78 -12.96
C TRP A 90 9.28 3.73 -12.20
N ARG A 91 9.91 3.03 -11.24
CA ARG A 91 9.20 2.13 -10.32
C ARG A 91 8.10 2.86 -9.54
N ARG A 92 8.43 4.00 -8.93
CA ARG A 92 7.44 4.81 -8.20
C ARG A 92 6.32 5.29 -9.11
N MET A 93 6.64 5.70 -10.34
CA MET A 93 5.64 6.12 -11.32
C MET A 93 4.66 4.99 -11.65
N GLY A 94 5.16 3.78 -11.92
CA GLY A 94 4.32 2.61 -12.17
C GLY A 94 3.39 2.32 -10.99
N GLN A 95 3.90 2.34 -9.76
CA GLN A 95 3.09 2.13 -8.55
C GLN A 95 2.02 3.22 -8.35
N LEU A 96 2.33 4.47 -8.70
CA LEU A 96 1.36 5.56 -8.66
C LEU A 96 0.27 5.34 -9.71
N LEU A 97 0.63 4.98 -10.94
CA LEU A 97 -0.33 4.66 -12.01
C LEU A 97 -1.30 3.54 -11.59
N LEU A 98 -0.80 2.49 -10.93
CA LEU A 98 -1.63 1.45 -10.32
C LEU A 98 -2.61 2.02 -9.30
N LYS A 99 -2.13 2.82 -8.34
CA LYS A 99 -2.97 3.41 -7.29
C LYS A 99 -4.09 4.31 -7.81
N ILE A 100 -3.88 4.98 -8.94
CA ILE A 100 -4.90 5.81 -9.58
C ILE A 100 -5.72 5.06 -10.64
N GLY A 101 -5.60 3.73 -10.71
CA GLY A 101 -6.36 2.89 -11.64
C GLY A 101 -5.99 3.03 -13.11
N GLN A 102 -4.83 3.62 -13.42
CA GLN A 102 -4.32 3.77 -14.79
C GLN A 102 -3.53 2.52 -15.21
N PHE A 103 -4.20 1.37 -15.23
CA PHE A 103 -3.56 0.07 -15.43
C PHE A 103 -2.86 -0.07 -16.78
N ASP A 104 -3.48 0.36 -17.88
CA ASP A 104 -2.89 0.26 -19.23
C ASP A 104 -1.57 1.03 -19.34
N LYS A 105 -1.51 2.22 -18.72
CA LYS A 105 -0.29 3.05 -18.70
C LYS A 105 0.78 2.45 -17.80
N ALA A 106 0.39 1.84 -16.69
CA ALA A 106 1.32 1.12 -15.83
C ALA A 106 1.92 -0.09 -16.58
N GLU A 107 1.09 -0.81 -17.35
CA GLU A 107 1.52 -1.93 -18.18
C GLU A 107 2.51 -1.49 -19.26
N GLU A 108 2.17 -0.47 -20.05
CA GLU A 108 3.04 0.08 -21.10
C GLU A 108 4.40 0.50 -20.53
N LEU A 109 4.39 1.18 -19.37
CA LEU A 109 5.61 1.57 -18.68
C LEU A 109 6.44 0.35 -18.26
N TYR A 110 5.84 -0.63 -17.58
CA TYR A 110 6.59 -1.80 -17.12
C TYR A 110 7.11 -2.66 -18.28
N MET A 111 6.35 -2.79 -19.37
CA MET A 111 6.83 -3.48 -20.58
C MET A 111 8.01 -2.74 -21.21
N THR A 112 7.96 -1.41 -21.28
CA THR A 112 9.10 -0.59 -21.75
C THR A 112 10.34 -0.78 -20.86
N LEU A 113 10.16 -0.78 -19.53
CA LEU A 113 11.25 -1.02 -18.58
C LEU A 113 11.81 -2.44 -18.71
N LEU A 114 10.96 -3.42 -19.04
CA LEU A 114 11.38 -4.80 -19.23
C LEU A 114 12.30 -4.94 -20.45
N GLU A 115 11.97 -4.25 -21.55
CA GLU A 115 12.79 -4.20 -22.76
C GLU A 115 14.14 -3.48 -22.52
N GLN A 116 14.13 -2.43 -21.69
CA GLN A 116 15.32 -1.64 -21.36
C GLN A 116 16.19 -2.24 -20.25
N ALA A 117 15.72 -3.28 -19.55
CA ALA A 117 16.43 -3.85 -18.40
C ALA A 117 17.79 -4.42 -18.81
N SER A 118 18.86 -3.77 -18.33
CA SER A 118 20.25 -4.12 -18.63
C SER A 118 20.79 -5.31 -17.84
N ASP A 119 20.18 -5.65 -16.71
CA ASP A 119 20.59 -6.76 -15.86
C ASP A 119 19.41 -7.59 -15.34
N ASP A 120 19.75 -8.77 -14.82
CA ASP A 120 18.79 -9.76 -14.32
C ASP A 120 18.05 -9.28 -13.06
N SER A 121 18.69 -8.45 -12.22
CA SER A 121 18.06 -7.92 -11.00
C SER A 121 16.93 -6.95 -11.35
N ASP A 122 17.20 -6.01 -12.27
CA ASP A 122 16.21 -5.08 -12.78
C ASP A 122 15.08 -5.81 -13.52
N ARG A 123 15.42 -6.80 -14.35
CA ARG A 123 14.42 -7.62 -15.06
C ARG A 123 13.51 -8.38 -14.10
N ALA A 124 14.07 -9.01 -13.07
CA ALA A 124 13.28 -9.71 -12.05
C ALA A 124 12.34 -8.75 -11.31
N HIS A 125 12.82 -7.55 -10.98
CA HIS A 125 11.99 -6.54 -10.34
C HIS A 125 10.82 -6.10 -11.22
N VAL A 126 11.07 -5.84 -12.51
CA VAL A 126 10.00 -5.44 -13.45
C VAL A 126 8.97 -6.55 -13.60
N TYR A 127 9.39 -7.82 -13.70
CA TYR A 127 8.47 -8.95 -13.69
C TYR A 127 7.63 -9.01 -12.41
N HIS A 128 8.22 -8.77 -11.24
CA HIS A 128 7.45 -8.69 -10.00
C HIS A 128 6.38 -7.59 -10.04
N GLN A 129 6.69 -6.42 -10.60
CA GLN A 129 5.70 -5.33 -10.73
C GLN A 129 4.59 -5.66 -11.74
N LEU A 130 4.93 -6.32 -12.86
CA LEU A 130 3.93 -6.82 -13.82
C LEU A 130 3.01 -7.87 -13.18
N GLY A 131 3.56 -8.76 -12.34
CA GLY A 131 2.75 -9.71 -11.57
C GLY A 131 1.74 -8.99 -10.68
N TRP A 132 2.17 -7.93 -10.00
CA TRP A 132 1.28 -7.16 -9.13
C TRP A 132 0.19 -6.40 -9.92
N LEU A 133 0.57 -5.78 -11.03
CA LEU A 133 -0.39 -5.15 -11.96
C LEU A 133 -1.48 -6.15 -12.39
N LYS A 134 -1.08 -7.36 -12.81
CA LYS A 134 -2.02 -8.37 -13.29
C LYS A 134 -2.94 -8.91 -12.19
N ASP A 135 -2.42 -9.08 -10.97
CA ASP A 135 -3.24 -9.45 -9.82
C ASP A 135 -4.30 -8.39 -9.51
N ASP A 136 -3.95 -7.10 -9.57
CA ASP A 136 -4.88 -6.00 -9.34
C ASP A 136 -5.94 -5.88 -10.46
N GLN A 137 -5.59 -6.25 -11.70
CA GLN A 137 -6.53 -6.39 -12.81
C GLN A 137 -7.42 -7.65 -12.70
N GLY A 138 -7.18 -8.53 -11.73
CA GLY A 138 -7.86 -9.83 -11.61
C GLY A 138 -7.41 -10.88 -12.63
N GLN A 139 -6.31 -10.63 -13.35
CA GLN A 139 -5.70 -11.54 -14.32
C GLN A 139 -4.72 -12.49 -13.62
N TYR A 140 -5.27 -13.39 -12.79
CA TYR A 140 -4.50 -14.20 -11.84
C TYR A 140 -3.50 -15.15 -12.51
N GLU A 141 -3.86 -15.80 -13.61
CA GLU A 141 -2.95 -16.72 -14.31
C GLU A 141 -1.72 -15.99 -14.88
N GLU A 142 -1.93 -14.79 -15.44
CA GLU A 142 -0.84 -13.94 -15.93
C GLU A 142 0.03 -13.42 -14.78
N ALA A 143 -0.59 -13.06 -13.65
CA ALA A 143 0.13 -12.64 -12.45
C ALA A 143 1.12 -13.71 -11.97
N VAL A 144 0.67 -14.96 -11.87
CA VAL A 144 1.53 -16.10 -11.49
C VAL A 144 2.69 -16.25 -12.47
N VAL A 145 2.44 -16.17 -13.79
CA VAL A 145 3.50 -16.29 -14.80
C VAL A 145 4.59 -15.24 -14.57
N PHE A 146 4.22 -13.97 -14.33
CA PHE A 146 5.19 -12.92 -14.10
C PHE A 146 5.98 -13.09 -12.79
N TYR A 147 5.32 -13.46 -11.69
CA TYR A 147 6.03 -13.74 -10.44
C TYR A 147 6.97 -14.95 -10.57
N GLU A 148 6.59 -15.98 -11.31
CA GLU A 148 7.46 -17.13 -11.59
C GLU A 148 8.67 -16.74 -12.47
N GLN A 149 8.53 -15.82 -13.43
CA GLN A 149 9.68 -15.29 -14.16
C GLN A 149 10.63 -14.51 -13.24
N SER A 150 10.10 -13.69 -12.32
CA SER A 150 10.88 -13.00 -11.28
C SER A 150 11.66 -14.00 -10.42
N LEU A 151 10.99 -15.02 -9.87
CA LEU A 151 11.62 -16.09 -9.08
C LEU A 151 12.69 -16.83 -9.87
N LYS A 152 12.38 -17.22 -11.10
CA LYS A 152 13.30 -17.95 -11.97
C LYS A 152 14.61 -17.19 -12.19
N ILE A 153 14.54 -15.87 -12.35
CA ILE A 153 15.74 -15.04 -12.51
C ILE A 153 16.49 -14.96 -11.18
N LYS A 154 15.81 -14.59 -10.09
CA LYS A 154 16.42 -14.45 -8.77
C LYS A 154 17.11 -15.74 -8.31
N ARG A 155 16.51 -16.91 -8.52
CA ARG A 155 17.06 -18.22 -8.16
C ARG A 155 18.31 -18.63 -8.95
N LYS A 156 18.60 -17.99 -10.10
CA LYS A 156 19.86 -18.23 -10.82
C LYS A 156 21.07 -17.60 -10.12
N THR A 157 20.85 -16.47 -9.46
CA THR A 157 21.94 -15.65 -8.92
C THR A 157 21.98 -15.65 -7.39
N LEU A 158 20.88 -16.04 -6.73
CA LEU A 158 20.73 -15.97 -5.28
C LEU A 158 20.59 -17.38 -4.68
N PRO A 159 21.06 -17.57 -3.43
CA PRO A 159 20.78 -18.78 -2.65
C PRO A 159 19.27 -19.07 -2.54
N GLU A 160 18.89 -20.34 -2.37
CA GLU A 160 17.48 -20.76 -2.28
C GLU A 160 16.73 -20.14 -1.09
N ASP A 161 17.44 -19.75 -0.04
CA ASP A 161 16.93 -19.12 1.18
C ASP A 161 17.14 -17.61 1.22
N HIS A 162 17.48 -16.98 0.08
CA HIS A 162 17.71 -15.54 0.04
C HIS A 162 16.41 -14.77 0.27
N LEU A 163 16.43 -13.82 1.22
CA LEU A 163 15.25 -13.07 1.66
C LEU A 163 14.49 -12.37 0.52
N SER A 164 15.16 -11.95 -0.55
CA SER A 164 14.48 -11.29 -1.68
C SER A 164 13.57 -12.19 -2.52
N LEU A 165 13.54 -13.50 -2.25
CA LEU A 165 12.63 -14.46 -2.86
C LEU A 165 11.27 -14.49 -2.15
N ALA A 166 11.24 -14.22 -0.84
CA ALA A 166 10.03 -14.24 -0.01
C ALA A 166 8.85 -13.43 -0.60
N PRO A 167 9.05 -12.19 -1.09
CA PRO A 167 7.95 -11.42 -1.67
C PRO A 167 7.28 -12.07 -2.89
N ASP A 168 8.04 -12.74 -3.77
CA ASP A 168 7.41 -13.43 -4.91
C ASP A 168 6.64 -14.67 -4.45
N TYR A 169 7.19 -15.46 -3.52
CA TYR A 169 6.45 -16.59 -2.94
C TYR A 169 5.16 -16.13 -2.25
N SER A 170 5.23 -15.07 -1.44
CA SER A 170 4.06 -14.52 -0.75
C SER A 170 3.00 -14.02 -1.75
N ASN A 171 3.41 -13.35 -2.83
CA ASN A 171 2.46 -12.86 -3.83
C ASN A 171 1.87 -13.98 -4.70
N ILE A 172 2.63 -15.01 -5.07
CA ILE A 172 2.05 -16.18 -5.75
C ILE A 172 1.05 -16.89 -4.83
N GLY A 173 1.38 -17.02 -3.53
CA GLY A 173 0.46 -17.54 -2.53
C GLY A 173 -0.83 -16.71 -2.42
N LEU A 174 -0.73 -15.38 -2.50
CA LEU A 174 -1.86 -14.46 -2.55
C LEU A 174 -2.74 -14.70 -3.78
N VAL A 175 -2.14 -14.80 -4.95
CA VAL A 175 -2.86 -15.03 -6.21
C VAL A 175 -3.60 -16.37 -6.17
N TYR A 176 -2.95 -17.47 -5.75
CA TYR A 176 -3.63 -18.77 -5.61
C TYR A 176 -4.75 -18.76 -4.58
N LYS A 177 -4.57 -18.03 -3.46
CA LYS A 177 -5.65 -17.83 -2.48
C LYS A 177 -6.84 -17.10 -3.12
N ASN A 178 -6.60 -16.07 -3.93
CA ASN A 178 -7.64 -15.32 -4.64
C ASN A 178 -8.37 -16.20 -5.67
N MET A 179 -7.66 -17.13 -6.32
CA MET A 179 -8.23 -18.16 -7.19
C MET A 179 -8.99 -19.28 -6.46
N GLY A 180 -8.88 -19.36 -5.13
CA GLY A 180 -9.46 -20.43 -4.31
C GLY A 180 -8.65 -21.73 -4.28
N ASP A 181 -7.45 -21.77 -4.89
CA ASP A 181 -6.52 -22.89 -4.79
C ASP A 181 -5.71 -22.78 -3.48
N TYR A 182 -6.39 -23.10 -2.38
CA TYR A 182 -5.82 -22.96 -1.04
C TYR A 182 -4.63 -23.89 -0.78
N SER A 183 -4.57 -25.05 -1.45
CA SER A 183 -3.45 -25.97 -1.30
C SER A 183 -2.16 -25.36 -1.85
N LYS A 184 -2.20 -24.78 -3.06
CA LYS A 184 -1.03 -24.07 -3.59
C LYS A 184 -0.74 -22.81 -2.80
N ALA A 185 -1.78 -22.07 -2.39
CA ALA A 185 -1.57 -20.88 -1.55
C ALA A 185 -0.74 -21.20 -0.30
N LEU A 186 -1.06 -22.31 0.40
CA LEU A 186 -0.30 -22.77 1.55
C LEU A 186 1.14 -23.16 1.17
N GLU A 187 1.37 -23.91 0.10
CA GLU A 187 2.72 -24.29 -0.35
C GLU A 187 3.63 -23.06 -0.52
N TYR A 188 3.14 -22.03 -1.22
CA TYR A 188 3.90 -20.82 -1.48
C TYR A 188 4.08 -19.95 -0.22
N TYR A 189 3.06 -19.83 0.63
CA TYR A 189 3.19 -19.11 1.90
C TYR A 189 4.09 -19.81 2.92
N GLU A 190 4.12 -21.14 2.93
CA GLU A 190 5.04 -21.91 3.76
C GLU A 190 6.49 -21.70 3.31
N LYS A 191 6.73 -21.60 2.00
CA LYS A 191 8.05 -21.25 1.45
C LYS A 191 8.47 -19.83 1.83
N ASP A 192 7.57 -18.85 1.73
CA ASP A 192 7.79 -17.49 2.23
C ASP A 192 8.15 -17.49 3.73
N LEU A 193 7.37 -18.20 4.55
CA LEU A 193 7.61 -18.31 5.99
C LEU A 193 8.96 -18.99 6.30
N GLU A 194 9.33 -20.06 5.59
CA GLU A 194 10.60 -20.77 5.75
C GLU A 194 11.80 -19.82 5.54
N ILE A 195 11.77 -19.07 4.44
CA ILE A 195 12.82 -18.10 4.07
C ILE A 195 12.88 -16.99 5.11
N THR A 196 11.75 -16.37 5.41
CA THR A 196 11.65 -15.23 6.32
C THR A 196 12.09 -15.62 7.73
N LYS A 197 11.74 -16.83 8.20
CA LYS A 197 12.16 -17.37 9.49
C LYS A 197 13.64 -17.67 9.60
N LYS A 198 14.29 -18.04 8.49
CA LYS A 198 15.73 -18.28 8.47
C LYS A 198 16.52 -16.97 8.39
N ALA A 199 16.03 -15.99 7.65
CA ALA A 199 16.74 -14.76 7.35
C ALA A 199 16.56 -13.66 8.41
N LEU A 200 15.44 -13.65 9.16
CA LEU A 200 15.07 -12.54 10.05
C LEU A 200 15.01 -12.93 11.53
N PRO A 201 15.17 -11.96 12.45
CA PRO A 201 14.93 -12.18 13.87
C PRO A 201 13.51 -12.70 14.16
N SER A 202 13.36 -13.49 15.22
CA SER A 202 12.08 -14.14 15.57
C SER A 202 10.93 -13.19 15.92
N ASN A 203 11.23 -11.90 16.17
CA ASN A 203 10.26 -10.84 16.41
C ASN A 203 10.10 -9.89 15.21
N HIS A 204 10.60 -10.23 14.01
CA HIS A 204 10.49 -9.35 12.86
C HIS A 204 9.03 -9.25 12.36
N PRO A 205 8.50 -8.05 12.04
CA PRO A 205 7.12 -7.89 11.55
C PRO A 205 6.77 -8.74 10.31
N ASP A 206 7.71 -8.96 9.40
CA ASP A 206 7.49 -9.80 8.21
C ASP A 206 7.11 -11.25 8.57
N LEU A 207 7.66 -11.80 9.66
CA LEU A 207 7.24 -13.12 10.16
C LEU A 207 5.77 -13.11 10.57
N ALA A 208 5.32 -12.04 11.23
CA ALA A 208 3.93 -11.90 11.60
C ALA A 208 3.02 -11.83 10.36
N THR A 209 3.47 -11.17 9.30
CA THR A 209 2.75 -11.11 8.02
C THR A 209 2.64 -12.50 7.40
N SER A 210 3.73 -13.27 7.28
CA SER A 210 3.68 -14.63 6.72
C SER A 210 2.76 -15.56 7.53
N TYR A 211 2.83 -15.52 8.88
CA TYR A 211 1.88 -16.28 9.71
C TYR A 211 0.42 -15.84 9.50
N SER A 212 0.16 -14.54 9.37
CA SER A 212 -1.19 -14.00 9.13
C SER A 212 -1.74 -14.42 7.75
N ASN A 213 -0.88 -14.50 6.74
CA ASN A 213 -1.28 -14.95 5.40
C ASN A 213 -1.74 -16.42 5.42
N ILE A 214 -0.97 -17.29 6.08
CA ILE A 214 -1.35 -18.71 6.27
C ILE A 214 -2.65 -18.83 7.07
N GLY A 215 -2.78 -18.08 8.18
CA GLY A 215 -4.00 -18.07 8.98
C GLY A 215 -5.23 -17.61 8.18
N GLN A 216 -5.05 -16.70 7.22
CA GLN A 216 -6.13 -16.29 6.32
C GLN A 216 -6.56 -17.40 5.37
N VAL A 217 -5.63 -18.22 4.87
CA VAL A 217 -5.96 -19.37 4.02
C VAL A 217 -6.77 -20.40 4.80
N TYR A 218 -6.32 -20.82 5.99
CA TYR A 218 -7.08 -21.75 6.83
C TYR A 218 -8.48 -21.23 7.20
N LYS A 219 -8.59 -19.93 7.53
CA LYS A 219 -9.89 -19.30 7.79
C LYS A 219 -10.81 -19.40 6.56
N ASN A 220 -10.29 -19.17 5.37
CA ASN A 220 -11.07 -19.25 4.12
C ASN A 220 -11.49 -20.70 3.79
N MET A 221 -10.70 -21.69 4.20
CA MET A 221 -11.06 -23.11 4.13
C MET A 221 -12.11 -23.53 5.17
N GLY A 222 -12.43 -22.66 6.14
CA GLY A 222 -13.30 -22.98 7.27
C GLY A 222 -12.58 -23.71 8.41
N ASP A 223 -11.26 -23.86 8.31
CA ASP A 223 -10.44 -24.49 9.33
C ASP A 223 -10.03 -23.47 10.40
N TYR A 224 -10.98 -23.21 11.32
CA TYR A 224 -10.86 -22.10 12.26
C TYR A 224 -9.86 -22.34 13.39
N SER A 225 -9.60 -23.59 13.78
CA SER A 225 -8.61 -23.91 14.81
C SER A 225 -7.20 -23.56 14.33
N GLU A 226 -6.86 -23.99 13.12
CA GLU A 226 -5.58 -23.77 12.47
C GLU A 226 -5.43 -22.27 12.18
N ALA A 227 -6.49 -21.60 11.71
CA ALA A 227 -6.48 -20.15 11.52
C ALA A 227 -6.15 -19.39 12.81
N LEU A 228 -6.74 -19.77 13.95
CA LEU A 228 -6.45 -19.16 15.25
C LEU A 228 -4.99 -19.38 15.65
N GLU A 229 -4.46 -20.60 15.50
CA GLU A 229 -3.06 -20.89 15.84
C GLU A 229 -2.09 -19.96 15.09
N PHE A 230 -2.29 -19.79 13.79
CA PHE A 230 -1.45 -18.94 12.94
C PHE A 230 -1.64 -17.44 13.24
N TYR A 231 -2.87 -16.98 13.45
CA TYR A 231 -3.12 -15.59 13.83
C TYR A 231 -2.58 -15.24 15.22
N GLU A 232 -2.63 -16.14 16.19
CA GLU A 232 -2.04 -15.93 17.51
C GLU A 232 -0.51 -15.86 17.45
N LYS A 233 0.15 -16.68 16.62
CA LYS A 233 1.60 -16.56 16.37
C LYS A 233 1.94 -15.19 15.79
N SER A 234 1.17 -14.73 14.80
CA SER A 234 1.32 -13.39 14.21
C SER A 234 1.15 -12.28 15.25
N GLN A 235 0.09 -12.34 16.06
CA GLN A 235 -0.20 -11.37 17.12
C GLN A 235 0.94 -11.30 18.15
N LYS A 236 1.41 -12.45 18.66
CA LYS A 236 2.49 -12.51 19.66
C LYS A 236 3.79 -11.88 19.16
N ILE A 237 4.08 -11.98 17.85
CA ILE A 237 5.24 -11.32 17.24
C ILE A 237 5.03 -9.81 17.23
N ARG A 238 3.87 -9.33 16.75
CA ARG A 238 3.55 -7.90 16.70
C ARG A 238 3.53 -7.25 18.08
N GLU A 239 3.01 -7.93 19.10
CA GLU A 239 2.99 -7.42 20.49
C GLU A 239 4.40 -7.22 21.06
N LYS A 240 5.37 -8.02 20.62
CA LYS A 240 6.78 -7.87 21.02
C LYS A 240 7.52 -6.82 20.19
N ALA A 241 7.11 -6.63 18.94
CA ALA A 241 7.83 -5.81 17.98
C ALA A 241 7.35 -4.35 17.94
N LEU A 242 6.08 -4.10 18.29
CA LEU A 242 5.39 -2.84 18.03
C LEU A 242 4.88 -2.20 19.33
N PRO A 243 4.74 -0.85 19.37
CA PRO A 243 4.03 -0.17 20.44
C PRO A 243 2.61 -0.70 20.61
N SER A 244 2.07 -0.67 21.83
CA SER A 244 0.75 -1.23 22.15
C SER A 244 -0.43 -0.58 21.41
N ASN A 245 -0.25 0.64 20.89
CA ASN A 245 -1.23 1.36 20.09
C ASN A 245 -0.95 1.28 18.58
N HIS A 246 -0.07 0.38 18.11
CA HIS A 246 0.24 0.30 16.69
C HIS A 246 -0.96 -0.28 15.89
N PRO A 247 -1.37 0.33 14.76
CA PRO A 247 -2.49 -0.14 13.94
C PRO A 247 -2.44 -1.63 13.53
N ASP A 248 -1.25 -2.18 13.28
CA ASP A 248 -1.10 -3.60 12.93
C ASP A 248 -1.53 -4.57 14.04
N LEU A 249 -1.47 -4.15 15.31
CA LEU A 249 -2.03 -4.94 16.41
C LEU A 249 -3.55 -4.99 16.29
N ALA A 250 -4.19 -3.85 16.00
CA ALA A 250 -5.64 -3.81 15.80
C ALA A 250 -6.07 -4.73 14.65
N ILE A 251 -5.29 -4.82 13.56
CA ILE A 251 -5.53 -5.78 12.47
C ILE A 251 -5.48 -7.22 13.00
N SER A 252 -4.46 -7.57 13.80
CA SER A 252 -4.35 -8.92 14.39
C SER A 252 -5.54 -9.27 15.28
N TYR A 253 -5.94 -8.36 16.17
CA TYR A 253 -7.15 -8.55 17.01
C TYR A 253 -8.41 -8.73 16.15
N SER A 254 -8.57 -7.92 15.10
CA SER A 254 -9.71 -8.01 14.18
C SER A 254 -9.76 -9.35 13.42
N ASN A 255 -8.61 -9.86 12.98
CA ASN A 255 -8.53 -11.16 12.30
C ASN A 255 -8.96 -12.31 13.23
N ILE A 256 -8.51 -12.30 14.48
CA ILE A 256 -8.92 -13.31 15.47
C ILE A 256 -10.41 -13.18 15.81
N GLY A 257 -10.92 -11.96 16.01
CA GLY A 257 -12.34 -11.70 16.24
C GLY A 257 -13.23 -12.18 15.08
N GLN A 258 -12.75 -12.03 13.84
CA GLN A 258 -13.42 -12.55 12.66
C GLN A 258 -13.51 -14.07 12.64
N VAL A 259 -12.46 -14.78 13.10
CA VAL A 259 -12.51 -16.25 13.20
C VAL A 259 -13.54 -16.68 14.24
N TYR A 260 -13.51 -16.10 15.45
CA TYR A 260 -14.51 -16.40 16.49
C TYR A 260 -15.95 -16.10 16.04
N LYS A 261 -16.16 -14.99 15.32
CA LYS A 261 -17.47 -14.67 14.73
C LYS A 261 -17.93 -15.77 13.77
N ASN A 262 -17.05 -16.28 12.91
CA ASN A 262 -17.38 -17.34 11.96
C ASN A 262 -17.67 -18.68 12.67
N MET A 263 -17.03 -18.93 13.82
CA MET A 263 -17.34 -20.08 14.68
C MET A 263 -18.65 -19.93 15.46
N GLY A 264 -19.26 -18.74 15.48
CA GLY A 264 -20.45 -18.43 16.28
C GLY A 264 -20.15 -18.08 17.75
N ASP A 265 -18.88 -18.00 18.15
CA ASP A 265 -18.48 -17.50 19.48
C ASP A 265 -18.50 -15.97 19.48
N TYR A 266 -19.71 -15.42 19.50
CA TYR A 266 -19.93 -13.97 19.42
C TYR A 266 -19.37 -13.21 20.63
N SER A 267 -19.30 -13.85 21.80
CA SER A 267 -18.74 -13.22 23.00
C SER A 267 -17.25 -12.95 22.82
N LYS A 268 -16.47 -13.96 22.38
CA LYS A 268 -15.05 -13.74 22.08
C LYS A 268 -14.86 -12.82 20.88
N ALA A 269 -15.69 -12.94 19.85
CA ALA A 269 -15.61 -12.04 18.71
C ALA A 269 -15.71 -10.56 19.14
N LEU A 270 -16.68 -10.23 20.01
CA LEU A 270 -16.82 -8.89 20.58
C LEU A 270 -15.57 -8.46 21.37
N GLU A 271 -15.06 -9.31 22.26
CA GLU A 271 -13.85 -9.00 23.04
C GLU A 271 -12.67 -8.59 22.13
N PHE A 272 -12.43 -9.37 21.08
CA PHE A 272 -11.33 -9.10 20.15
C PHE A 272 -11.59 -7.87 19.27
N TYR A 273 -12.83 -7.66 18.79
CA TYR A 273 -13.16 -6.47 18.01
C TYR A 273 -13.14 -5.18 18.84
N GLU A 274 -13.54 -5.22 20.11
CA GLU A 274 -13.47 -4.07 21.02
C GLU A 274 -12.01 -3.68 21.30
N LYS A 275 -11.12 -4.66 21.53
CA LYS A 275 -9.66 -4.40 21.63
C LYS A 275 -9.10 -3.77 20.35
N SER A 276 -9.52 -4.27 19.18
CA SER A 276 -9.13 -3.70 17.88
C SER A 276 -9.58 -2.24 17.76
N LEU A 277 -10.84 -1.95 18.12
CA LEU A 277 -11.41 -0.61 18.10
C LEU A 277 -10.67 0.34 19.05
N GLU A 278 -10.39 -0.08 20.29
CA GLU A 278 -9.69 0.74 21.28
C GLU A 278 -8.29 1.18 20.79
N ILE A 279 -7.55 0.26 20.14
CA ILE A 279 -6.26 0.57 19.55
C ILE A 279 -6.42 1.61 18.44
N TYR A 280 -7.36 1.42 17.52
CA TYR A 280 -7.58 2.36 16.43
C TYR A 280 -8.04 3.74 16.93
N GLU A 281 -8.88 3.83 17.96
CA GLU A 281 -9.32 5.10 18.54
C GLU A 281 -8.16 5.90 19.15
N LYS A 282 -7.14 5.20 19.67
CA LYS A 282 -5.92 5.84 20.18
C LYS A 282 -4.92 6.20 19.09
N ALA A 283 -4.89 5.43 17.99
CA ALA A 283 -3.85 5.52 16.97
C ALA A 283 -4.22 6.41 15.78
N LEU A 284 -5.52 6.57 15.49
CA LEU A 284 -5.99 7.14 14.24
C LEU A 284 -6.90 8.36 14.46
N PRO A 285 -7.00 9.28 13.48
CA PRO A 285 -8.01 10.33 13.50
C PRO A 285 -9.43 9.76 13.56
N SER A 286 -10.35 10.49 14.20
CA SER A 286 -11.73 10.03 14.44
C SER A 286 -12.55 9.77 13.16
N ASN A 287 -12.12 10.29 12.00
CA ASN A 287 -12.74 10.05 10.70
C ASN A 287 -12.04 8.93 9.90
N HIS A 288 -11.10 8.18 10.47
CA HIS A 288 -10.35 7.18 9.72
C HIS A 288 -11.23 5.97 9.32
N PRO A 289 -11.16 5.48 8.06
CA PRO A 289 -11.99 4.37 7.58
C PRO A 289 -11.90 3.07 8.40
N HIS A 290 -10.74 2.77 8.99
CA HIS A 290 -10.57 1.60 9.87
C HIS A 290 -11.45 1.65 11.12
N LEU A 291 -11.73 2.84 11.67
CA LEU A 291 -12.69 2.98 12.78
C LEU A 291 -14.09 2.58 12.30
N ALA A 292 -14.52 3.08 11.14
CA ALA A 292 -15.81 2.71 10.57
C ALA A 292 -15.92 1.20 10.37
N THR A 293 -14.89 0.55 9.82
CA THR A 293 -14.87 -0.92 9.67
C THR A 293 -14.96 -1.64 11.01
N SER A 294 -14.28 -1.17 12.04
CA SER A 294 -14.31 -1.77 13.39
C SER A 294 -15.70 -1.66 14.02
N TYR A 295 -16.33 -0.49 13.96
CA TYR A 295 -17.73 -0.29 14.39
C TYR A 295 -18.69 -1.22 13.62
N SER A 296 -18.53 -1.32 12.30
CA SER A 296 -19.35 -2.23 11.47
C SER A 296 -19.16 -3.70 11.84
N ASN A 297 -17.94 -4.14 12.16
CA ASN A 297 -17.67 -5.51 12.59
C ASN A 297 -18.38 -5.85 13.90
N ILE A 298 -18.35 -4.95 14.88
CA ILE A 298 -19.07 -5.10 16.15
C ILE A 298 -20.59 -5.13 15.92
N GLY A 299 -21.11 -4.19 15.10
CA GLY A 299 -22.53 -4.17 14.74
C GLY A 299 -22.99 -5.45 14.06
N GLN A 300 -22.15 -6.04 13.21
CA GLN A 300 -22.42 -7.33 12.57
C GLN A 300 -22.46 -8.49 13.55
N VAL A 301 -21.66 -8.47 14.62
CA VAL A 301 -21.74 -9.49 15.68
C VAL A 301 -23.06 -9.36 16.44
N TYR A 302 -23.44 -8.15 16.88
CA TYR A 302 -24.74 -7.92 17.53
C TYR A 302 -25.93 -8.32 16.65
N LYS A 303 -25.86 -8.05 15.35
CA LYS A 303 -26.87 -8.49 14.38
C LYS A 303 -27.01 -10.01 14.37
N ASN A 304 -25.88 -10.73 14.35
CA ASN A 304 -25.87 -12.20 14.37
C ASN A 304 -26.40 -12.77 15.69
N MET A 305 -26.25 -12.05 16.80
CA MET A 305 -26.84 -12.39 18.10
C MET A 305 -28.35 -12.07 18.19
N GLY A 306 -28.91 -11.36 17.21
CA GLY A 306 -30.30 -10.89 17.21
C GLY A 306 -30.55 -9.59 18.00
N ASP A 307 -29.50 -8.94 18.52
CA ASP A 307 -29.60 -7.62 19.17
C ASP A 307 -29.55 -6.52 18.10
N TYR A 308 -30.66 -6.36 17.39
CA TYR A 308 -30.76 -5.40 16.29
C TYR A 308 -30.64 -3.94 16.74
N SER A 309 -31.02 -3.64 17.98
CA SER A 309 -30.92 -2.29 18.54
C SER A 309 -29.45 -1.88 18.69
N LYS A 310 -28.62 -2.73 19.31
CA LYS A 310 -27.17 -2.46 19.38
C LYS A 310 -26.52 -2.51 18.01
N ALA A 311 -26.90 -3.46 17.15
CA ALA A 311 -26.38 -3.53 15.80
C ALA A 311 -26.57 -2.20 15.05
N LEU A 312 -27.78 -1.63 15.13
CA LEU A 312 -28.10 -0.34 14.52
C LEU A 312 -27.23 0.79 15.08
N GLU A 313 -27.08 0.89 16.40
CA GLU A 313 -26.21 1.91 17.03
C GLU A 313 -24.77 1.87 16.48
N PHE A 314 -24.18 0.67 16.39
CA PHE A 314 -22.83 0.50 15.87
C PHE A 314 -22.73 0.79 14.37
N TYR A 315 -23.75 0.42 13.58
CA TYR A 315 -23.80 0.75 12.16
C TYR A 315 -23.98 2.25 11.92
N GLU A 316 -24.74 2.96 12.75
CA GLU A 316 -24.90 4.41 12.69
C GLU A 316 -23.57 5.14 12.95
N LYS A 317 -22.81 4.72 13.97
CA LYS A 317 -21.46 5.25 14.22
C LYS A 317 -20.53 5.02 13.03
N SER A 318 -20.55 3.80 12.47
CA SER A 318 -19.78 3.47 11.27
C SER A 318 -20.14 4.37 10.08
N LEU A 319 -21.44 4.59 9.86
CA LEU A 319 -21.96 5.44 8.79
C LEU A 319 -21.57 6.91 8.99
N GLU A 320 -21.64 7.41 10.23
CA GLU A 320 -21.24 8.80 10.55
C GLU A 320 -19.77 9.05 10.21
N ILE A 321 -18.89 8.10 10.58
CA ILE A 321 -17.45 8.18 10.24
C ILE A 321 -17.27 8.17 8.72
N ARG A 322 -17.94 7.26 8.00
CA ARG A 322 -17.86 7.21 6.53
C ARG A 322 -18.33 8.49 5.86
N LYS A 323 -19.42 9.11 6.35
CA LYS A 323 -19.92 10.39 5.85
C LYS A 323 -18.95 11.55 6.06
N LYS A 324 -18.16 11.51 7.14
CA LYS A 324 -17.12 12.51 7.41
C LYS A 324 -15.84 12.25 6.61
N ALA A 325 -15.55 10.98 6.31
CA ALA A 325 -14.35 10.59 5.59
C ALA A 325 -14.49 10.78 4.09
N LEU A 326 -15.64 10.38 3.52
CA LEU A 326 -15.87 10.23 2.09
C LEU A 326 -16.71 11.39 1.53
N PRO A 327 -16.45 11.83 0.28
CA PRO A 327 -17.32 12.79 -0.39
C PRO A 327 -18.72 12.22 -0.58
N SER A 328 -19.73 13.09 -0.65
CA SER A 328 -21.15 12.72 -0.70
C SER A 328 -21.55 11.81 -1.88
N ASN A 329 -20.71 11.69 -2.90
CA ASN A 329 -20.91 10.89 -4.10
C ASN A 329 -19.99 9.64 -4.15
N HIS A 330 -19.41 9.23 -3.02
CA HIS A 330 -18.59 8.02 -2.98
C HIS A 330 -19.46 6.77 -3.23
N PRO A 331 -19.10 5.90 -4.21
CA PRO A 331 -19.86 4.70 -4.55
C PRO A 331 -19.93 3.67 -3.42
#